data_AF-A0A932PY90-F1
#
_entry.id   AF-A0A932PY90-F1
#
_cell.length_a   1.000
_cell.length_b   1.000
_cell.length_c   1.000
_cell.angle_alpha   90.00
_cell.angle_beta   90.00
_cell.angle_gamma   90.00
#
_symmetry.space_group_name_H-M   'P 1'
#
loop_
_entity.id
_entity.type
_entity.pdbx_description
1 polymer ?
#
loop_
_entity_poly.entity_id
_entity_poly.type
_entity_poly.pdbx_seq_one_letter_code
_entity_poly.pdbx_strand_id
1 'polypeptide(L)'
;MNTTDHRANGSKFTRRKLVRENVNGETYEYYPLGKYIVAAPGICGGRPTFKYTRLEVRIILALIAKGETVSQISKAYSKSRIQARAVVEAVLLANRALLDSTLPLRIAA
;
A
#
# COMPACT_ATOMS: atom_id res chain seq x y z
N MET A 1 10.36 32.25 -31.34
CA MET A 1 10.25 32.09 -29.88
C MET A 1 8.81 31.72 -29.56
N ASN A 2 8.58 30.50 -29.07
CA ASN A 2 7.46 30.12 -28.19
C ASN A 2 7.62 28.66 -27.81
N THR A 3 8.25 28.46 -26.65
CA THR A 3 8.37 27.21 -25.91
C THR A 3 7.10 26.99 -25.09
N THR A 4 6.20 26.13 -25.57
CA THR A 4 5.10 25.61 -24.75
C THR A 4 5.56 24.40 -23.95
N ASP A 5 6.04 24.71 -22.75
CA ASP A 5 5.92 24.00 -21.47
C ASP A 5 5.39 22.55 -21.53
N HIS A 6 6.32 21.60 -21.59
CA HIS A 6 6.08 20.19 -21.26
C HIS A 6 5.89 20.05 -19.75
N ARG A 7 4.67 20.32 -19.26
CA ARG A 7 4.32 20.03 -17.87
C ARG A 7 4.50 18.55 -17.58
N ALA A 8 5.37 18.31 -16.61
CA ALA A 8 5.72 17.03 -16.04
C ALA A 8 4.49 16.16 -15.78
N ASN A 9 4.59 14.91 -16.23
CA ASN A 9 3.69 13.82 -15.95
C ASN A 9 3.65 13.56 -14.44
N GLY A 10 2.78 14.29 -13.74
CA GLY A 10 2.54 14.14 -12.31
C GLY A 10 2.16 12.70 -11.98
N SER A 11 2.90 12.11 -11.03
CA SER A 11 2.71 10.78 -10.48
C SER A 11 1.22 10.39 -10.40
N LYS A 12 0.85 9.29 -11.06
CA LYS A 12 -0.52 8.74 -11.12
C LYS A 12 -1.05 8.21 -9.78
N PHE A 13 -0.66 8.79 -8.64
CA PHE A 13 -1.44 8.68 -7.42
C PHE A 13 -2.66 9.59 -7.57
N THR A 14 -3.73 9.05 -8.16
CA THR A 14 -5.05 9.65 -8.07
C THR A 14 -5.29 10.09 -6.62
N ARG A 15 -5.77 11.33 -6.44
CA ARG A 15 -6.01 11.94 -5.13
C ARG A 15 -6.98 11.04 -4.34
N ARG A 16 -6.46 10.09 -3.58
CA ARG A 16 -7.26 9.12 -2.82
C ARG A 16 -8.10 9.91 -1.81
N LYS A 17 -9.39 9.64 -1.77
CA LYS A 17 -10.30 10.31 -0.83
C LYS A 17 -10.15 9.70 0.56
N LEU A 18 -10.18 10.54 1.58
CA LEU A 18 -10.24 10.09 2.96
C LEU A 18 -11.57 9.38 3.21
N VAL A 19 -11.51 8.15 3.67
CA VAL A 19 -12.67 7.39 4.14
C VAL A 19 -12.73 7.51 5.65
N ARG A 20 -13.95 7.66 6.19
CA ARG A 20 -14.23 7.66 7.63
C ARG A 20 -15.27 6.60 7.91
N GLU A 21 -14.94 5.65 8.77
CA GLU A 21 -15.83 4.58 9.22
C GLU A 21 -15.94 4.61 10.75
N ASN A 22 -17.09 4.25 11.31
CA ASN A 22 -17.19 3.94 12.73
C ASN A 22 -16.87 2.45 12.93
N VAL A 23 -15.87 2.14 13.73
CA VAL A 23 -15.47 0.78 14.06
C VAL A 23 -15.45 0.66 15.59
N ASN A 24 -16.37 -0.12 16.15
CA ASN A 24 -16.52 -0.32 17.60
C ASN A 24 -16.68 0.99 18.41
N GLY A 25 -17.34 2.00 17.84
CA GLY A 25 -17.54 3.30 18.50
C GLY A 25 -16.42 4.31 18.26
N GLU A 26 -15.29 3.90 17.66
CA GLU A 26 -14.18 4.79 17.32
C GLU A 26 -14.21 5.18 15.84
N THR A 27 -13.76 6.40 15.54
CA THR A 27 -13.61 6.86 14.15
C THR A 27 -12.33 6.29 13.55
N TYR A 28 -12.48 5.50 12.49
CA TYR A 28 -11.38 4.97 11.71
C TYR A 28 -11.23 5.73 10.38
N GLU A 29 -10.18 6.54 10.28
CA GLU A 29 -9.88 7.35 9.11
C GLU A 29 -8.73 6.76 8.29
N TYR A 30 -8.93 6.59 6.98
CA TYR A 30 -7.89 6.03 6.12
C TYR A 30 -8.05 6.39 4.64
N TYR A 31 -6.95 6.29 3.90
CA TYR A 31 -6.90 6.34 2.45
C TYR A 31 -6.78 4.91 1.89
N PRO A 32 -7.73 4.43 1.06
CA PRO A 32 -7.64 3.09 0.48
C PRO A 32 -6.49 3.00 -0.53
N LEU A 33 -5.56 2.08 -0.32
CA LEU A 33 -4.50 1.76 -1.29
C LEU A 33 -4.88 0.58 -2.18
N GLY A 34 -5.66 -0.34 -1.62
CA GLY A 34 -6.33 -1.46 -2.27
C GLY A 34 -7.56 -1.87 -1.49
N LYS A 35 -8.00 -3.13 -1.61
CA LYS A 35 -9.13 -3.69 -0.88
C LYS A 35 -8.77 -4.04 0.57
N TYR A 36 -7.56 -4.52 0.80
CA TYR A 36 -7.06 -4.96 2.11
C TYR A 36 -5.99 -4.04 2.68
N ILE A 37 -5.34 -3.22 1.84
CA ILE A 37 -4.28 -2.32 2.27
C ILE A 37 -4.76 -0.86 2.27
N VAL A 38 -4.46 -0.15 3.36
CA VAL A 38 -4.81 1.26 3.53
C VAL A 38 -3.64 2.06 4.11
N ALA A 39 -3.71 3.38 3.99
CA ALA A 39 -2.86 4.31 4.72
C ALA A 39 -3.74 5.12 5.68
N ALA A 40 -3.63 4.86 6.98
CA ALA A 40 -4.42 5.54 8.00
C ALA A 40 -3.53 6.52 8.77
N PRO A 41 -3.74 7.85 8.69
CA PRO A 41 -2.85 8.84 9.30
C PRO A 41 -2.58 8.61 10.80
N GLY A 42 -3.61 8.20 11.55
CA GLY A 42 -3.51 7.89 12.99
C GLY A 42 -2.89 6.52 13.32
N ILE A 43 -2.55 5.69 12.33
CA ILE A 43 -2.01 4.33 12.53
C ILE A 43 -0.63 4.23 11.89
N CYS A 44 0.36 3.79 12.67
CA CYS A 44 1.75 3.60 12.22
C CYS A 44 2.30 4.80 11.41
N GLY A 45 1.91 6.02 11.75
CA GLY A 45 2.34 7.26 11.08
C GLY A 45 1.90 7.36 9.62
N GLY A 46 0.75 6.79 9.25
CA GLY A 46 0.22 6.84 7.88
C GLY A 46 0.87 5.85 6.92
N ARG A 47 1.79 5.00 7.38
CA ARG A 47 2.39 3.96 6.54
C ARG A 47 1.36 2.90 6.15
N PRO A 48 1.53 2.21 5.00
CA PRO A 48 0.62 1.16 4.58
C PRO A 48 0.44 0.06 5.63
N THR A 49 -0.80 -0.19 6.03
CA THR A 49 -1.20 -1.28 6.93
C THR A 49 -2.28 -2.15 6.29
N PHE A 50 -2.44 -3.36 6.82
CA PHE A 50 -3.64 -4.15 6.54
C PHE A 50 -4.84 -3.51 7.24
N LYS A 51 -5.95 -3.33 6.51
CA LYS A 51 -7.17 -2.68 6.98
C LYS A 51 -7.64 -3.32 8.29
N TYR A 52 -8.00 -2.48 9.26
CA TYR A 52 -8.42 -2.89 10.61
C TYR A 52 -7.33 -3.55 11.46
N THR A 53 -6.06 -3.31 11.14
CA THR A 53 -4.93 -3.79 11.93
C THR A 53 -3.88 -2.69 12.12
N ARG A 54 -2.97 -2.90 13.09
CA ARG A 54 -1.71 -2.14 13.21
C ARG A 54 -0.52 -2.88 12.59
N LEU A 55 -0.78 -3.84 11.69
CA LEU A 55 0.25 -4.60 11.01
C LEU A 55 0.69 -3.85 9.75
N GLU A 56 1.90 -3.30 9.78
CA GLU A 56 2.48 -2.65 8.61
C GLU A 56 2.77 -3.66 7.49
N VAL A 57 2.50 -3.28 6.24
CA VAL A 57 2.75 -4.11 5.05
C VAL A 57 4.19 -4.56 4.96
N ARG A 58 5.15 -3.72 5.37
CA ARG A 58 6.59 -4.03 5.35
C ARG A 58 6.96 -5.30 6.11
N ILE A 59 6.22 -5.64 7.17
CA ILE A 59 6.48 -6.84 7.97
C ILE A 59 6.18 -8.08 7.13
N ILE A 60 5.05 -8.09 6.43
CA ILE A 60 4.67 -9.20 5.54
C ILE A 60 5.59 -9.30 4.33
N LEU A 61 5.96 -8.17 3.72
CA LEU A 61 6.92 -8.17 2.61
C LEU A 61 8.30 -8.69 3.05
N ALA A 62 8.75 -8.37 4.27
CA ALA A 62 10.00 -8.89 4.81
C ALA A 62 9.97 -10.40 5.05
N LEU A 63 8.82 -10.96 5.46
CA LEU A 63 8.65 -12.42 5.57
C LEU A 63 8.71 -13.10 4.20
N ILE A 64 8.04 -12.53 3.20
CA ILE A 64 8.12 -13.04 1.81
C ILE A 64 9.56 -12.98 1.30
N ALA A 65 10.28 -11.89 1.57
CA ALA A 65 11.68 -11.75 1.18
C ALA A 65 12.60 -12.79 1.87
N LYS A 66 12.21 -13.31 3.04
CA LYS A 66 12.90 -14.41 3.74
C LYS A 66 12.51 -15.81 3.22
N GLY A 67 11.62 -15.90 2.23
CA GLY A 67 11.18 -17.16 1.64
C GLY A 67 9.90 -17.73 2.24
N GLU A 68 9.21 -17.02 3.13
CA GLU A 68 7.91 -17.46 3.64
C GLU A 68 6.86 -17.44 2.53
N THR A 69 6.10 -18.53 2.40
CA THR A 69 5.01 -18.61 1.44
C THR A 69 3.79 -17.82 1.92
N VAL A 70 2.96 -17.40 0.97
CA VAL A 70 1.66 -16.74 1.25
C VAL A 70 0.79 -17.57 2.19
N SER A 71 0.80 -18.90 2.03
CA SER A 71 0.01 -19.82 2.86
C SER A 71 0.52 -19.86 4.31
N GLN A 72 1.84 -19.97 4.51
CA GLN A 72 2.46 -19.93 5.84
C GLN A 72 2.14 -18.63 6.57
N ILE A 73 2.27 -17.49 5.87
CA ILE A 73 1.96 -16.18 6.42
C ILE A 73 0.47 -16.09 6.79
N SER A 74 -0.44 -16.46 5.89
CA SER A 74 -1.88 -16.38 6.18
C SER A 74 -2.28 -17.26 7.38
N LYS A 75 -1.65 -18.44 7.52
CA LYS A 75 -1.84 -19.32 8.68
C LYS A 75 -1.33 -18.68 9.97
N ALA A 76 -0.10 -18.15 9.96
CA ALA A 76 0.53 -17.50 11.11
C ALA A 76 -0.25 -16.27 11.59
N TYR A 77 -0.84 -15.49 10.68
CA TYR A 77 -1.60 -14.27 10.99
C TYR A 77 -3.13 -14.45 10.97
N SER A 78 -3.62 -15.70 11.05
CA SER A 78 -5.05 -16.03 11.02
C SER A 78 -5.88 -15.29 12.06
N LYS A 79 -5.36 -15.11 13.28
CA LYS A 79 -6.00 -14.32 14.37
C LYS A 79 -6.20 -12.85 14.01
N SER A 80 -5.32 -12.29 13.18
CA SER A 80 -5.43 -10.92 12.67
C SER A 80 -6.29 -10.81 11.40
N ARG A 81 -6.93 -11.91 10.99
CA ARG A 81 -7.76 -12.02 9.78
C ARG A 81 -7.01 -11.66 8.49
N ILE A 82 -5.69 -11.85 8.46
CA ILE A 82 -4.87 -11.64 7.26
C ILE A 82 -5.01 -12.87 6.36
N GLN A 83 -5.80 -12.70 5.31
CA GLN A 83 -6.07 -13.75 4.33
C GLN A 83 -5.00 -13.74 3.23
N ALA A 84 -4.76 -14.89 2.58
CA ALA A 84 -3.82 -15.03 1.47
C ALA A 84 -3.98 -13.93 0.40
N ARG A 85 -5.22 -13.59 0.04
CA ARG A 85 -5.53 -12.51 -0.93
C ARG A 85 -5.04 -11.12 -0.50
N ALA A 86 -4.99 -10.84 0.81
CA ALA A 86 -4.45 -9.59 1.33
C ALA A 86 -2.92 -9.55 1.20
N VAL A 87 -2.26 -10.68 1.46
CA VAL A 87 -0.81 -10.84 1.26
C VAL A 87 -0.44 -10.67 -0.21
N VAL A 88 -1.19 -11.31 -1.12
CA VAL A 88 -1.01 -11.14 -2.57
C VAL A 88 -1.23 -9.69 -2.99
N GLU A 89 -2.26 -9.01 -2.49
CA GLU A 89 -2.48 -7.59 -2.78
C GLU A 89 -1.29 -6.72 -2.33
N ALA A 90 -0.73 -6.98 -1.15
CA ALA A 90 0.46 -6.27 -0.68
C ALA A 90 1.66 -6.42 -1.64
N VAL A 91 1.91 -7.63 -2.14
CA VAL A 91 2.98 -7.88 -3.12
C VAL A 91 2.72 -7.15 -4.43
N LEU A 92 1.48 -7.20 -4.94
CA LEU A 92 1.11 -6.51 -6.18
C LEU A 92 1.26 -4.99 -6.06
N LEU A 93 0.85 -4.42 -4.92
CA LEU A 93 1.02 -3.00 -4.65
C LEU A 93 2.49 -2.62 -4.52
N ALA A 94 3.32 -3.46 -3.89
CA ALA A 94 4.77 -3.23 -3.79
C ALA A 94 5.44 -3.26 -5.17
N ASN A 95 5.10 -4.25 -6.01
CA ASN A 95 5.59 -4.35 -7.38
C ASN A 95 5.22 -3.10 -8.20
N ARG A 96 3.96 -2.67 -8.14
CA ARG A 96 3.51 -1.45 -8.82
C ARG A 96 4.24 -0.22 -8.30
N ALA A 97 4.34 -0.05 -6.97
CA ALA A 97 5.02 1.10 -6.38
C ALA A 97 6.50 1.18 -6.81
N LEU A 98 7.19 0.05 -6.94
CA LEU A 98 8.57 0.00 -7.42
C LEU A 98 8.69 0.37 -8.90
N LEU A 99 7.80 -0.16 -9.75
CA LEU A 99 7.78 0.20 -11.17
C LEU A 99 7.40 1.67 -11.37
N ASP A 100 6.43 2.17 -10.60
CA ASP A 100 5.96 3.55 -10.68
C ASP A 100 7.01 4.55 -10.20
N SER A 101 7.82 4.20 -9.18
CA SER A 101 8.91 5.04 -8.70
C SER A 101 10.14 5.05 -9.62
N THR A 102 10.18 4.15 -10.60
CA THR A 102 11.30 4.01 -11.56
C THR A 102 10.91 4.34 -13.01
N LEU A 103 9.64 4.63 -13.28
CA LEU A 103 9.14 5.08 -14.57
C LEU A 103 9.85 6.35 -15.06
N PRO A 104 10.33 6.33 -16.30
CA PRO A 104 11.75 6.19 -16.55
C PRO A 104 12.53 7.31 -15.86
N LEU A 105 13.55 6.92 -15.09
CA LEU A 105 14.84 7.60 -15.12
C LEU A 105 15.23 7.72 -16.60
N ARG A 106 14.71 8.77 -17.27
CA ARG A 106 15.09 9.11 -18.63
C ARG A 106 16.56 9.43 -18.50
N ILE A 107 17.38 8.46 -18.88
CA ILE A 107 18.78 8.68 -19.19
C ILE A 107 18.74 9.87 -20.14
N ALA A 108 19.16 11.02 -19.65
CA ALA A 108 19.53 12.14 -20.48
C ALA A 108 20.71 11.62 -21.31
N ALA A 109 20.40 11.23 -22.54
CA ALA A 109 21.38 11.10 -23.61
C ALA A 109 21.53 12.47 -24.26
#